data_AF-A0A1Y3DM59-F1
#
_entry.id   AF-A0A1Y3DM59-F1
#
_cell.length_a   1.000
_cell.length_b   1.000
_cell.length_c   1.000
_cell.angle_alpha   90.00
_cell.angle_beta   90.00
_cell.angle_gamma   90.00
#
_symmetry.space_group_name_H-M   'P 1'
#
loop_
_entity.id
_entity.type
_entity.pdbx_description
1 polymer ?
#
loop_
_entity_poly.entity_id
_entity_poly.type
_entity_poly.pdbx_seq_one_letter_code
_entity_poly.pdbx_strand_id
1 'polypeptide(L)'
;MGKKSTIKPATGIAVGFNSGHVVTKRNLKQSIKKKPKSQKKELINDVVREITGFSPYEKRLIELIKIGTSAATKRSLKYAKKKLGTHKRGKAKREEIQKIVIMQRRKAATEKH
;
A
#
# COMPACT_ATOMS: atom_id res chain seq x y z
N MET A 1 -19.95 -14.53 10.58
CA MET A 1 -20.21 -13.41 11.52
C MET A 1 -20.34 -12.11 10.71
N GLY A 2 -21.51 -11.49 10.69
CA GLY A 2 -21.75 -10.23 9.98
C GLY A 2 -21.02 -9.05 10.63
N LYS A 3 -21.02 -7.90 9.94
CA LYS A 3 -20.48 -6.64 10.52
C LYS A 3 -21.26 -6.27 11.79
N LYS A 4 -20.54 -5.90 12.85
CA LYS A 4 -21.10 -5.39 14.11
C LYS A 4 -20.73 -3.94 14.30
N SER A 5 -21.57 -3.19 14.99
CA SER A 5 -21.22 -1.84 15.39
C SER A 5 -20.28 -1.87 16.61
N THR A 6 -19.34 -0.92 16.64
CA THR A 6 -18.43 -0.70 17.76
C THR A 6 -18.97 0.33 18.75
N ILE A 7 -19.86 1.22 18.29
CA ILE A 7 -20.39 2.35 19.06
C ILE A 7 -21.69 1.98 19.77
N LYS A 8 -22.59 1.24 19.10
CA LYS A 8 -23.93 0.92 19.62
C LYS A 8 -23.95 -0.49 20.25
N PRO A 9 -24.78 -0.73 21.28
CA PRO A 9 -24.99 -2.09 21.79
C PRO A 9 -25.63 -2.98 20.70
N ALA A 10 -25.48 -4.30 20.84
CA ALA A 10 -26.11 -5.25 19.91
C ALA A 10 -27.64 -5.21 20.01
N THR A 11 -28.35 -5.62 18.97
CA THR A 11 -29.81 -5.47 18.84
C THR A 11 -30.64 -6.52 19.57
N GLY A 12 -30.04 -7.57 20.14
CA GLY A 12 -30.77 -8.69 20.75
C GLY A 12 -31.31 -9.69 19.74
N ILE A 13 -31.09 -9.48 18.44
CA ILE A 13 -31.56 -10.36 17.36
C ILE A 13 -30.46 -11.38 17.03
N ALA A 14 -30.84 -12.63 16.74
CA ALA A 14 -29.89 -13.72 16.46
C ALA A 14 -29.15 -13.57 15.11
N VAL A 15 -29.76 -12.89 14.14
CA VAL A 15 -29.24 -12.72 12.77
C VAL A 15 -29.28 -11.26 12.32
N GLY A 16 -28.54 -10.93 11.25
CA GLY A 16 -28.51 -9.58 10.68
C GLY A 16 -27.40 -8.68 11.20
N PHE A 17 -27.43 -7.40 10.78
CA PHE A 17 -26.45 -6.40 11.19
C PHE A 17 -26.52 -6.15 12.70
N ASN A 18 -25.37 -6.07 13.35
CA ASN A 18 -25.27 -5.78 14.79
C ASN A 18 -26.04 -6.77 15.71
N SER A 19 -26.25 -7.99 15.21
CA SER A 19 -26.84 -9.11 15.94
C SER A 19 -26.01 -9.57 17.14
N GLY A 20 -26.71 -10.19 18.08
CA GLY A 20 -26.18 -10.74 19.32
C GLY A 20 -26.83 -10.12 20.56
N HIS A 21 -26.48 -10.69 21.71
CA HIS A 21 -26.98 -10.27 23.00
C HIS A 21 -26.61 -8.82 23.33
N VAL A 22 -27.57 -8.08 23.90
CA VAL A 22 -27.43 -6.67 24.24
C VAL A 22 -26.40 -6.53 25.37
N VAL A 23 -25.18 -6.09 25.03
CA VAL A 23 -24.08 -5.91 25.99
C VAL A 23 -23.44 -4.54 25.76
N THR A 24 -23.07 -3.87 26.86
CA THR A 24 -22.25 -2.65 26.85
C THR A 24 -20.76 -3.02 26.67
N LYS A 25 -20.23 -2.78 25.47
CA LYS A 25 -18.81 -3.09 25.17
C LYS A 25 -17.88 -2.06 25.83
N ARG A 26 -16.81 -2.54 26.46
CA ARG A 26 -15.75 -1.67 27.02
C ARG A 26 -14.88 -1.10 25.88
N ASN A 27 -14.63 0.20 25.91
CA ASN A 27 -13.74 0.88 24.97
C ASN A 27 -12.27 0.61 25.34
N LEU A 28 -11.73 -0.51 24.86
CA LEU A 28 -10.32 -0.83 25.00
C LEU A 28 -9.50 -0.03 23.97
N LYS A 29 -8.35 0.52 24.40
CA LYS A 29 -7.38 1.15 23.49
C LYS A 29 -6.97 0.12 22.44
N GLN A 30 -7.32 0.39 21.18
CA GLN A 30 -6.98 -0.53 20.09
C GLN A 30 -5.46 -0.62 19.95
N SER A 31 -4.93 -1.84 20.02
CA SER A 31 -3.54 -2.09 19.67
C SER A 31 -3.35 -1.83 18.18
N ILE A 32 -2.79 -0.67 17.83
CA ILE A 32 -2.47 -0.31 16.44
C ILE A 32 -1.37 -1.26 15.94
N LYS A 33 -1.77 -2.33 15.24
CA LYS A 33 -0.85 -3.37 14.74
C LYS A 33 0.15 -2.86 13.69
N LYS A 34 -0.10 -1.70 13.06
CA LYS A 34 0.77 -1.14 12.03
C LYS A 34 0.94 0.36 12.24
N LYS A 35 2.06 0.74 12.86
CA LYS A 35 2.44 2.15 13.01
C LYS A 35 2.84 2.74 11.65
N PRO A 36 2.57 4.03 11.39
CA PRO A 36 3.10 4.71 10.22
C PRO A 36 4.64 4.70 10.24
N LYS A 37 5.27 4.89 9.08
CA LYS A 37 6.73 5.01 9.02
C LYS A 37 7.15 6.26 9.81
N SER A 38 8.13 6.11 10.70
CA SER A 38 8.76 7.24 11.39
C SER A 38 9.74 7.95 10.46
N GLN A 39 10.02 9.23 10.71
CA GLN A 39 11.01 10.02 9.96
C GLN A 39 12.37 9.32 9.90
N LYS A 40 12.84 8.74 11.02
CA LYS A 40 14.08 7.94 11.06
C LYS A 40 14.06 6.78 10.06
N LYS A 41 12.93 6.08 9.93
CA LYS A 41 12.83 4.95 9.00
C LYS A 41 12.79 5.41 7.54
N GLU A 42 12.23 6.58 7.27
CA GLU A 42 12.25 7.18 5.94
C GLU A 42 13.67 7.54 5.52
N LEU A 43 14.41 8.27 6.35
CA LEU A 43 15.82 8.58 6.15
C LEU A 43 16.68 7.34 5.89
N ILE A 44 16.52 6.27 6.69
CA ILE A 44 17.25 5.02 6.49
C ILE A 44 16.91 4.38 5.13
N ASN A 45 15.63 4.39 4.72
CA ASN A 45 15.25 3.80 3.44
C ASN A 45 15.81 4.59 2.26
N ASP A 46 15.90 5.92 2.39
CA ASP A 46 16.43 6.79 1.33
C ASP A 46 17.94 6.54 1.15
N VAL A 47 18.70 6.50 2.25
CA VAL A 47 20.13 6.14 2.23
C VAL A 47 20.36 4.75 1.62
N VAL A 48 19.57 3.75 2.02
CA VAL A 48 19.69 2.40 1.44
C VAL A 48 19.38 2.40 -0.04
N ARG A 49 18.39 3.17 -0.51
CA ARG A 49 18.03 3.24 -1.93
C ARG A 49 19.12 3.90 -2.75
N GLU A 50 19.76 4.93 -2.21
CA GLU A 50 20.88 5.61 -2.86
C GLU A 50 22.07 4.66 -3.07
N ILE A 51 22.41 3.87 -2.05
CA ILE A 51 23.55 2.92 -2.10
C ILE A 51 23.24 1.72 -3.01
N THR A 52 22.06 1.12 -2.86
CA THR A 52 21.74 -0.18 -3.50
C THR A 52 21.08 -0.05 -4.87
N GLY A 53 20.48 1.10 -5.17
CA GLY A 53 19.73 1.33 -6.39
C GLY A 53 18.46 0.46 -6.50
N PHE A 54 18.21 -0.05 -7.72
CA PHE A 54 17.04 -0.87 -8.05
C PHE A 54 17.44 -2.25 -8.55
N SER A 55 16.67 -3.27 -8.16
CA SER A 55 16.82 -4.62 -8.69
C SER A 55 16.42 -4.68 -10.17
N PRO A 56 16.97 -5.61 -11.00
CA PRO A 56 16.63 -5.70 -12.43
C PRO A 56 15.12 -5.80 -12.73
N TYR A 57 14.35 -6.49 -11.88
CA TYR A 57 12.89 -6.57 -12.07
C TYR A 57 12.18 -5.25 -11.77
N GLU A 58 12.73 -4.44 -10.86
CA GLU A 58 12.22 -3.11 -10.53
C GLU A 58 12.55 -2.12 -11.63
N LYS A 59 13.74 -2.21 -12.24
CA LYS A 59 14.12 -1.43 -13.43
C LYS A 59 13.16 -1.68 -14.59
N ARG A 60 12.84 -2.94 -14.89
CA ARG A 60 11.83 -3.29 -15.90
C ARG A 60 10.43 -2.78 -15.56
N LEU A 61 10.06 -2.73 -14.27
CA LEU A 61 8.79 -2.12 -13.84
C LEU A 61 8.79 -0.60 -14.07
N ILE A 62 9.91 0.08 -13.79
CA ILE A 62 10.09 1.51 -14.05
C ILE A 62 9.92 1.79 -15.55
N GLU A 63 10.56 1.02 -16.42
CA GLU A 63 10.42 1.14 -17.88
C GLU A 63 8.96 1.01 -18.33
N LEU A 64 8.27 -0.05 -17.91
CA LEU A 64 6.86 -0.26 -18.24
C LEU A 64 5.95 0.86 -17.73
N ILE A 65 6.27 1.45 -16.57
CA ILE A 65 5.52 2.57 -16.01
C ILE A 65 5.84 3.87 -16.77
N LYS A 66 7.09 4.07 -17.21
CA LYS A 66 7.50 5.24 -17.99
C LYS A 66 6.79 5.32 -19.35
N ILE A 67 6.50 4.17 -19.98
CA ILE A 67 5.71 4.09 -21.23
C ILE A 67 4.33 4.75 -21.07
N GLY A 68 3.71 4.66 -19.89
CA GLY A 68 2.52 5.45 -19.55
C GLY A 68 1.19 5.01 -20.18
N THR A 69 1.15 4.01 -21.06
CA THR A 69 -0.11 3.55 -21.69
C THR A 69 -0.91 2.58 -20.79
N SER A 70 -2.22 2.50 -21.01
CA SER A 70 -3.12 1.57 -20.30
C SER A 70 -2.71 0.10 -20.47
N ALA A 71 -2.23 -0.26 -21.65
CA ALA A 71 -1.69 -1.60 -21.91
C ALA A 71 -0.41 -1.87 -21.11
N ALA A 72 0.50 -0.89 -21.02
CA ALA A 72 1.75 -1.01 -20.29
C ALA A 72 1.53 -1.11 -18.77
N THR A 73 0.56 -0.38 -18.21
CA THR A 73 0.22 -0.46 -16.78
C THR A 73 -0.42 -1.81 -16.39
N LYS A 74 -1.21 -2.43 -17.27
CA LYS A 74 -1.70 -3.81 -17.08
C LYS A 74 -0.54 -4.82 -17.16
N ARG A 75 0.38 -4.63 -18.12
CA ARG A 75 1.57 -5.47 -18.28
C ARG A 75 2.51 -5.37 -17.08
N SER A 76 2.72 -4.17 -16.52
CA SER A 76 3.55 -3.97 -15.31
C SER A 76 2.95 -4.67 -14.09
N LEU A 77 1.63 -4.62 -13.90
CA LEU A 77 0.95 -5.36 -12.83
C LEU A 77 1.12 -6.87 -13.00
N LYS A 78 0.93 -7.39 -14.23
CA LYS A 78 1.11 -8.82 -14.51
C LYS A 78 2.55 -9.27 -14.28
N TYR A 79 3.53 -8.45 -14.68
CA TYR A 79 4.94 -8.71 -14.43
C TYR A 79 5.27 -8.70 -12.91
N ALA A 80 4.79 -7.70 -12.17
CA ALA A 80 4.97 -7.62 -10.72
C ALA A 80 4.30 -8.81 -10.00
N LYS A 81 3.10 -9.21 -10.41
CA LYS A 81 2.43 -10.40 -9.87
C LYS A 81 3.21 -11.67 -10.18
N LYS A 82 3.77 -11.83 -11.38
CA LYS A 82 4.62 -12.98 -11.74
C LYS A 82 5.88 -13.06 -10.87
N LYS A 83 6.48 -11.92 -10.50
CA LYS A 83 7.68 -11.86 -9.66
C LYS A 83 7.42 -11.98 -8.15
N LEU A 84 6.29 -11.45 -7.65
CA LEU A 84 5.97 -11.38 -6.22
C LEU A 84 4.86 -12.36 -5.76
N GLY A 85 4.27 -13.10 -6.70
CA GLY A 85 3.21 -14.09 -6.50
C GLY A 85 1.81 -13.49 -6.35
N THR A 86 1.58 -12.68 -5.31
CA THR A 86 0.23 -12.21 -4.96
C THR A 86 -0.17 -10.90 -5.63
N HIS A 87 -1.45 -10.74 -5.94
CA HIS A 87 -1.98 -9.51 -6.55
C HIS A 87 -1.79 -8.28 -5.64
N LYS A 88 -2.01 -8.42 -4.33
CA LYS A 88 -1.87 -7.33 -3.36
C LYS A 88 -0.42 -6.83 -3.29
N ARG A 89 0.57 -7.73 -3.25
CA ARG A 89 2.00 -7.36 -3.29
C ARG A 89 2.39 -6.74 -4.63
N GLY A 90 1.93 -7.31 -5.75
CA GLY A 90 2.15 -6.75 -7.08
C GLY A 90 1.62 -5.33 -7.23
N LYS A 91 0.39 -5.08 -6.78
CA LYS A 91 -0.23 -3.74 -6.77
C LYS A 91 0.54 -2.77 -5.90
N ALA A 92 0.89 -3.16 -4.67
CA ALA A 92 1.67 -2.33 -3.76
C ALA A 92 3.04 -1.96 -4.34
N LYS A 93 3.74 -2.93 -4.97
CA LYS A 93 5.04 -2.68 -5.59
C LYS A 93 4.94 -1.74 -6.79
N ARG A 94 3.93 -1.93 -7.64
CA ARG A 94 3.66 -1.02 -8.77
C ARG A 94 3.40 0.42 -8.29
N GLU A 95 2.60 0.59 -7.23
CA GLU A 95 2.32 1.90 -6.64
C GLU A 95 3.58 2.55 -6.05
N GLU A 96 4.44 1.76 -5.38
CA GLU A 96 5.75 2.22 -4.90
C GLU A 96 6.62 2.74 -6.06
N ILE A 97 6.77 1.94 -7.13
CA ILE A 97 7.57 2.33 -8.30
C ILE A 97 6.98 3.55 -9.01
N GLN A 98 5.65 3.63 -9.12
CA GLN A 98 4.99 4.79 -9.72
C GLN A 98 5.28 6.08 -8.94
N LYS A 99 5.26 6.03 -7.60
CA LYS A 99 5.65 7.17 -6.76
C LYS A 99 7.10 7.59 -7.00
N ILE A 100 8.01 6.64 -7.12
CA ILE A 100 9.43 6.90 -7.40
C ILE A 100 9.59 7.59 -8.77
N VAL A 101 8.92 7.11 -9.81
CA VAL A 101 8.98 7.73 -11.14
C VAL A 101 8.44 9.17 -11.11
N ILE A 102 7.38 9.44 -10.34
CA ILE A 102 6.85 10.80 -10.15
C ILE A 102 7.87 11.69 -9.43
N MET A 103 8.50 11.18 -8.36
CA MET A 103 9.54 11.94 -7.63
C MET A 103 10.75 12.24 -8.52
N GLN A 104 11.20 11.27 -9.32
CA GLN A 104 12.28 11.46 -10.29
C GLN A 104 11.93 12.55 -11.32
N ARG A 105 10.69 12.55 -11.83
CA ARG A 105 10.22 13.59 -12.76
C ARG A 105 10.22 14.98 -12.13
N ARG A 106 9.79 15.09 -10.86
CA ARG A 106 9.80 16.36 -10.12
C ARG A 106 11.22 16.88 -9.90
N LYS A 107 12.13 16.02 -9.44
CA LYS A 107 13.54 16.35 -9.24
C LYS A 107 14.22 16.81 -10.55
N ALA A 108 13.96 16.10 -11.64
CA ALA A 108 14.49 16.47 -12.96
C ALA A 108 13.92 17.79 -13.51
N ALA A 109 12.74 18.23 -13.04
CA ALA A 109 12.18 19.52 -13.41
C ALA A 109 12.79 20.67 -12.59
N THR A 110 13.09 20.44 -11.31
CA THR A 110 13.72 21.45 -10.45
C THR A 110 15.19 21.67 -10.77
N GLU A 111 15.92 20.65 -11.23
CA GLU A 111 17.35 20.76 -11.60
C GLU A 111 17.59 21.42 -12.98
N LYS A 112 16.53 21.63 -13.77
CA LYS A 112 16.61 22.27 -15.10
C LYS A 112 16.40 23.79 -15.08
N HIS A 113 16.07 24.34 -13.91
CA HIS A 113 16.02 25.77 -13.64
C HIS A 113 17.21 26.16 -12.77
#